data_AF-A0A5M4ERA4-F1
#
_entry.id   AF-A0A5M4ERA4-F1
#
_cell.length_a   1.000
_cell.length_b   1.000
_cell.length_c   1.000
_cell.angle_alpha   90.00
_cell.angle_beta   90.00
_cell.angle_gamma   90.00
#
_symmetry.space_group_name_H-M   'P 1'
#
loop_
_entity.id
_entity.type
_entity.pdbx_description
1 polymer ?
#
loop_
_entity_poly.entity_id
_entity_poly.type
_entity_poly.pdbx_seq_one_letter_code
_entity_poly.pdbx_strand_id
1 'polypeptide(L)'
;MSSYKILYWKEIPTQIKYTDSEGSDSSYPLSLFFQQAIDAVAMHDGSISSGEYLDAWAWGESINSQESAEDIISGFDNNIPKSFINKIKQLHDSGERDPSPGAIDKWFTN
;
A
#
# COMPACT_ATOMS: atom_id res chain seq x y z
N MET A 1 1.01 -23.96 1.01
CA MET A 1 0.15 -22.76 1.07
C MET A 1 1.01 -21.62 0.64
N SER A 2 0.54 -20.80 -0.30
CA SER A 2 1.20 -19.54 -0.63
C SER A 2 0.78 -18.48 0.39
N SER A 3 1.68 -17.52 0.58
CA SER A 3 1.42 -16.36 1.43
C SER A 3 1.95 -15.12 0.75
N TYR A 4 1.42 -13.97 1.09
CA TYR A 4 1.94 -12.71 0.58
C TYR A 4 2.00 -11.67 1.70
N LYS A 5 2.88 -10.70 1.52
CA LYS A 5 2.97 -9.49 2.34
C LYS A 5 2.93 -8.29 1.42
N ILE A 6 2.36 -7.20 1.89
CA ILE A 6 2.33 -5.95 1.13
C ILE A 6 3.32 -4.98 1.80
N LEU A 7 4.14 -4.32 0.99
CA LEU A 7 4.96 -3.20 1.38
C LEU A 7 4.10 -1.94 1.28
N TYR A 8 4.13 -1.14 2.34
CA TYR A 8 3.43 0.13 2.40
C TYR A 8 4.42 1.27 2.61
N TRP A 9 4.08 2.41 2.03
CA TRP A 9 4.56 3.69 2.54
C TRP A 9 3.44 4.28 3.40
N LYS A 10 3.66 4.33 4.71
CA LYS A 10 2.59 4.58 5.69
C LYS A 10 1.41 3.62 5.46
N GLU A 11 0.25 4.13 5.07
CA GLU A 11 -0.94 3.34 4.74
C GLU A 11 -1.05 2.97 3.24
N ILE A 12 -0.23 3.54 2.36
CA ILE A 12 -0.36 3.40 0.89
C ILE A 12 0.38 2.14 0.41
N PRO A 13 -0.29 1.17 -0.23
CA PRO A 13 0.37 -0.06 -0.71
C PRO A 13 1.21 0.22 -1.96
N THR A 14 2.38 -0.40 -2.09
CA THR A 14 3.29 -0.16 -3.24
C THR A 14 3.77 -1.41 -3.95
N GLN A 15 3.97 -2.49 -3.20
CA GLN A 15 4.56 -3.71 -3.73
C GLN A 15 4.04 -4.89 -2.92
N ILE A 16 3.82 -6.01 -3.58
CA ILE A 16 3.56 -7.28 -2.90
C ILE A 16 4.81 -8.16 -2.95
N LYS A 17 5.08 -8.86 -1.85
CA LYS A 17 6.02 -9.96 -1.76
C LYS A 17 5.23 -11.23 -1.62
N TYR A 18 5.22 -12.05 -2.66
CA TYR A 18 4.53 -13.33 -2.73
C TYR A 18 5.52 -14.45 -2.44
N THR A 19 5.18 -15.33 -1.50
CA THR A 19 5.92 -16.53 -1.15
C THR A 19 5.10 -17.73 -1.61
N ASP A 20 5.65 -18.51 -2.53
CA ASP A 20 4.98 -19.71 -3.04
C ASP A 20 5.00 -20.87 -2.03
N SER A 21 4.39 -22.00 -2.40
CA SER A 21 4.38 -23.20 -1.56
C SER A 21 5.75 -23.87 -1.39
N GLU A 22 6.71 -23.57 -2.27
CA GLU A 22 8.08 -24.09 -2.21
C GLU A 22 9.01 -23.18 -1.38
N GLY A 23 8.51 -22.01 -0.96
CA GLY A 23 9.25 -21.01 -0.18
C GLY A 23 10.01 -19.99 -1.02
N SER A 24 9.74 -19.90 -2.34
CA SER A 24 10.35 -18.90 -3.19
C SER A 24 9.64 -17.57 -3.04
N ASP A 25 10.42 -16.53 -2.74
CA ASP A 25 9.94 -15.16 -2.62
C ASP A 25 10.04 -14.42 -3.96
N SER A 26 8.91 -13.93 -4.47
CA SER A 26 8.82 -13.07 -5.65
C SER A 26 8.21 -11.72 -5.29
N SER A 27 8.76 -10.64 -5.81
CA SER A 27 8.29 -9.27 -5.55
C SER A 27 7.65 -8.68 -6.79
N TYR A 28 6.45 -8.13 -6.62
CA TYR A 28 5.67 -7.55 -7.71
C TYR A 28 5.22 -6.13 -7.34
N PRO A 29 5.62 -5.10 -8.10
CA PRO A 29 5.17 -3.74 -7.86
C PRO A 29 3.68 -3.61 -8.20
N LEU A 30 2.97 -2.76 -7.45
CA LEU A 30 1.62 -2.32 -7.79
C LEU A 30 1.67 -1.19 -8.82
N SER A 31 0.50 -0.70 -9.24
CA SER A 31 0.39 0.42 -10.18
C SER A 31 1.24 1.63 -9.77
N LEU A 32 1.84 2.28 -10.79
CA LEU A 32 2.56 3.55 -10.65
C LEU A 32 1.70 4.66 -10.02
N PHE A 33 0.37 4.51 -10.02
CA PHE A 33 -0.55 5.41 -9.31
C PHE A 33 -0.18 5.54 -7.82
N PHE A 34 0.18 4.45 -7.14
CA PHE A 34 0.50 4.49 -5.72
C PHE A 34 1.76 5.32 -5.44
N GLN A 35 2.76 5.25 -6.32
CA GLN A 35 3.96 6.09 -6.22
C GLN A 35 3.61 7.58 -6.36
N GLN A 36 2.74 7.92 -7.32
CA GLN A 36 2.25 9.30 -7.48
C GLN A 36 1.44 9.77 -6.28
N ALA A 37 0.65 8.88 -5.68
CA ALA A 37 -0.12 9.17 -4.48
C ALA A 37 0.78 9.44 -3.28
N ILE A 38 1.85 8.65 -3.10
CA ILE A 38 2.87 8.87 -2.06
C ILE A 38 3.48 10.26 -2.21
N ASP A 39 3.93 10.63 -3.41
CA ASP A 39 4.54 11.94 -3.64
C ASP A 39 3.57 13.08 -3.32
N ALA A 40 2.30 12.95 -3.73
CA ALA A 40 1.27 13.96 -3.47
C ALA A 40 0.88 14.07 -1.98
N VAL A 41 0.96 12.98 -1.22
CA VAL A 41 0.70 12.94 0.23
C VAL A 41 1.91 13.42 1.01
N ALA A 42 3.12 13.01 0.65
CA ALA A 42 4.38 13.44 1.26
C ALA A 42 4.61 14.96 1.12
N MET A 43 4.21 15.54 -0.02
CA MET A 43 4.20 16.99 -0.20
C MET A 43 3.19 17.70 0.70
N HIS A 44 2.08 17.04 1.05
CA HIS A 44 0.99 17.62 1.82
C HIS A 44 1.21 17.52 3.33
N ASP A 45 1.68 16.36 3.80
CA ASP A 45 1.95 16.11 5.22
C ASP A 45 3.33 16.60 5.70
N GLY A 46 4.15 17.13 4.79
CA GLY A 46 5.49 17.64 5.08
C GLY A 46 6.59 16.56 5.13
N SER A 47 6.24 15.29 4.97
CA SER A 47 7.19 14.17 5.04
C SER A 47 8.09 14.05 3.79
N ILE A 48 8.02 14.98 2.83
CA ILE A 48 8.94 15.03 1.68
C ILE A 48 10.40 15.30 2.08
N SER A 49 10.65 15.81 3.29
CA SER A 49 12.01 15.85 3.81
C SER A 49 12.54 14.41 3.97
N SER A 50 13.68 14.11 3.36
CA SER A 50 14.09 12.75 3.03
C SER A 50 14.15 11.74 4.18
N GLY A 51 14.25 12.18 5.44
CA GLY A 51 14.23 11.28 6.61
C GLY A 51 12.88 10.58 6.79
N GLU A 52 11.80 11.36 6.98
CA GLU A 52 10.47 10.79 7.26
C GLU A 52 9.92 10.00 6.07
N TYR A 53 10.25 10.40 4.85
CA TYR A 53 9.86 9.66 3.65
C TYR A 53 10.47 8.25 3.62
N LEU A 54 11.75 8.12 3.99
CA LEU A 54 12.48 6.86 3.96
C LEU A 54 12.17 5.97 5.18
N ASP A 55 11.81 6.57 6.31
CA ASP A 55 11.45 5.83 7.53
C ASP A 55 9.99 5.36 7.54
N ALA A 56 9.16 5.85 6.61
CA ALA A 56 7.75 5.52 6.51
C ALA A 56 7.45 4.15 5.85
N TRP A 57 8.47 3.46 5.34
CA TRP A 57 8.30 2.17 4.68
C TRP A 57 8.15 1.04 5.69
N ALA A 58 7.06 0.28 5.61
CA ALA A 58 6.82 -0.84 6.49
C ALA A 58 6.08 -1.98 5.79
N TRP A 59 6.45 -3.21 6.15
CA TRP A 59 5.75 -4.41 5.70
C TRP A 59 4.48 -4.59 6.54
N GLY A 60 3.37 -4.87 5.86
CA GLY A 60 2.14 -5.31 6.50
C GLY A 60 2.21 -6.75 6.99
N GLU A 61 1.07 -7.23 7.48
CA GLU A 61 0.93 -8.60 7.95
C GLU A 61 1.07 -9.62 6.81
N SER A 62 1.38 -10.86 7.20
CA SER A 62 1.51 -11.96 6.24
C SER A 62 0.18 -12.67 6.10
N ILE A 63 -0.38 -12.62 4.89
CA ILE A 63 -1.70 -13.14 4.60
C ILE A 63 -1.53 -14.42 3.78
N ASN A 64 -2.14 -15.51 4.24
CA ASN A 64 -2.21 -16.74 3.45
C ASN A 64 -3.29 -16.57 2.38
N SER A 65 -2.94 -16.74 1.12
CA SER A 65 -3.91 -16.71 0.02
C SER A 65 -3.68 -17.89 -0.93
N GLN A 66 -4.76 -18.30 -1.58
CA GLN A 66 -4.74 -19.28 -2.66
C GLN A 66 -4.71 -18.60 -4.04
N GLU A 67 -4.86 -17.27 -4.07
CA GLU A 67 -4.84 -16.46 -5.27
C GLU A 67 -3.41 -16.25 -5.77
N SER A 68 -3.28 -15.99 -7.07
CA SER A 68 -1.99 -15.64 -7.67
C SER A 68 -1.57 -14.22 -7.30
N ALA A 69 -0.28 -13.92 -7.46
CA ALA A 69 0.22 -12.56 -7.28
C ALA A 69 -0.52 -11.56 -8.18
N GLU A 70 -0.82 -11.96 -9.42
CA GLU A 70 -1.51 -11.17 -10.43
C GLU A 70 -2.96 -10.84 -10.03
N ASP A 71 -3.68 -11.79 -9.43
CA ASP A 71 -5.05 -11.56 -8.95
C ASP A 71 -5.07 -10.55 -7.80
N ILE A 72 -4.13 -10.67 -6.86
CA ILE A 72 -3.99 -9.75 -5.73
C ILE A 72 -3.68 -8.34 -6.23
N ILE A 73 -2.70 -8.19 -7.13
CA ILE A 73 -2.33 -6.90 -7.74
C ILE A 73 -3.54 -6.27 -8.45
N SER A 74 -4.24 -7.07 -9.26
CA SER A 74 -5.43 -6.63 -9.97
C SER A 74 -6.55 -6.19 -9.01
N GLY A 75 -6.65 -6.81 -7.84
CA GLY A 75 -7.56 -6.39 -6.77
C GLY A 75 -7.28 -4.98 -6.27
N PHE A 76 -6.01 -4.64 -6.01
CA PHE A 76 -5.63 -3.28 -5.61
C PHE A 76 -5.80 -2.28 -6.74
N ASP A 77 -5.28 -2.60 -7.93
CA ASP A 77 -5.21 -1.68 -9.06
C ASP A 77 -6.59 -1.33 -9.64
N ASN A 78 -7.52 -2.29 -9.68
CA ASN A 78 -8.86 -2.06 -10.23
C ASN A 78 -9.81 -1.37 -9.23
N ASN A 79 -9.56 -1.50 -7.93
CA ASN A 79 -10.43 -0.96 -6.88
C ASN A 79 -9.87 0.33 -6.25
N ILE A 80 -8.96 1.03 -6.93
CA ILE A 80 -8.45 2.31 -6.47
C ILE A 80 -9.61 3.33 -6.42
N PRO A 81 -9.90 3.93 -5.24
CA PRO A 81 -10.93 4.97 -5.14
C PRO A 81 -10.57 6.19 -5.98
N LYS A 82 -11.53 6.74 -6.73
CA LYS A 82 -11.33 7.97 -7.53
C LYS A 82 -10.85 9.17 -6.71
N SER A 83 -11.20 9.22 -5.42
CA SER A 83 -10.82 10.28 -4.48
C SER A 83 -9.68 9.86 -3.53
N PHE A 84 -8.90 8.83 -3.86
CA PHE A 84 -7.86 8.25 -2.98
C PHE A 84 -6.96 9.28 -2.31
N ILE A 85 -6.26 10.10 -3.11
CA ILE A 85 -5.33 11.11 -2.61
C ILE A 85 -6.06 12.15 -1.77
N ASN A 86 -7.22 12.64 -2.25
CA ASN A 86 -8.00 13.66 -1.52
C ASN A 86 -8.50 13.14 -0.18
N LYS A 87 -8.89 11.87 -0.09
CA LYS A 87 -9.36 11.25 1.15
C LYS A 87 -8.23 11.15 2.18
N ILE A 88 -7.01 10.78 1.77
CA ILE A 88 -5.84 10.76 2.66
C ILE A 88 -5.51 12.18 3.16
N LYS A 89 -5.50 13.17 2.25
CA LYS A 89 -5.27 14.57 2.62
C LYS A 89 -6.30 15.08 3.62
N GLN A 90 -7.59 14.79 3.38
CA GLN A 90 -8.65 15.15 4.31
C GLN A 90 -8.49 14.51 5.69
N LEU A 91 -8.11 13.23 5.76
CA LEU A 91 -7.82 12.54 7.01
C LEU A 91 -6.61 13.15 7.73
N HIS A 92 -5.60 13.58 6.99
CA HIS A 92 -4.46 14.28 7.57
C HIS A 92 -4.89 15.63 8.17
N ASP A 93 -5.65 16.42 7.41
CA ASP A 93 -6.14 17.74 7.83
C ASP A 93 -7.08 17.65 9.05
N SER A 94 -7.87 16.57 9.16
CA SER A 94 -8.73 16.31 10.31
C SER A 94 -8.02 15.67 11.51
N GLY A 95 -6.76 15.23 11.35
CA GLY A 95 -6.01 14.50 12.37
C GLY A 95 -6.47 13.06 12.59
N GLU A 96 -7.33 12.52 11.72
CA GLU A 96 -7.88 11.16 11.80
C GLU A 96 -7.11 10.16 10.92
N ARG A 97 -5.99 10.58 10.32
CA ARG A 97 -5.14 9.71 9.52
C ARG A 97 -4.48 8.64 10.37
N ASP A 98 -4.68 7.39 9.96
CA ASP A 98 -3.93 6.25 10.46
C ASP A 98 -2.84 5.87 9.44
N PRO A 99 -1.56 6.19 9.70
CA PRO A 99 -0.45 5.88 8.80
C PRO A 99 0.05 4.43 8.93
N SER A 100 -0.66 3.57 9.66
CA SER A 100 -0.24 2.18 9.85
C SER A 100 -0.38 1.37 8.55
N PRO A 101 0.53 0.42 8.27
CA PRO A 101 0.42 -0.49 7.13
C PRO A 101 -0.92 -1.22 7.13
N GLY A 102 -1.62 -1.18 6.00
CA GLY A 102 -2.92 -1.85 5.83
C GLY A 102 -4.15 -1.10 6.37
N ALA A 103 -4.00 0.10 6.97
CA ALA A 103 -5.12 0.86 7.53
C ALA A 103 -6.23 1.20 6.50
N ILE A 104 -5.86 1.27 5.22
CA ILE A 104 -6.77 1.57 4.10
C ILE A 104 -7.01 0.39 3.17
N ASP A 105 -6.59 -0.84 3.50
CA ASP A 105 -6.80 -2.02 2.64
C ASP A 105 -8.28 -2.22 2.30
N LYS A 106 -9.16 -1.92 3.26
CA LYS A 106 -10.62 -1.93 3.10
C LYS A 106 -11.16 -0.95 2.04
N TRP A 107 -10.34 -0.05 1.50
CA TRP A 107 -10.75 0.84 0.40
C TRP A 107 -10.70 0.14 -0.96
N PHE A 108 -9.96 -0.96 -1.06
CA PHE A 108 -9.79 -1.76 -2.27
C PHE A 108 -10.71 -2.99 -2.30
N THR A 109 -11.46 -3.25 -1.23
CA THR A 109 -12.54 -4.24 -1.20
C THR A 109 -13.83 -3.61 -1.69
N ASN A 110 -14.37 -4.12 -2.80
CA ASN A 110 -15.65 -3.71 -3.38
C ASN A 110 -16.84 -4.33 -2.65
#